data_AF-A0A9X9A928-F1
#
_entry.id   AF-A0A9X9A928-F1
#
_cell.length_a   1.000
_cell.length_b   1.000
_cell.length_c   1.000
_cell.angle_alpha   90.00
_cell.angle_beta   90.00
_cell.angle_gamma   90.00
#
_symmetry.space_group_name_H-M   'P 1'
#
loop_
_entity.id
_entity.type
_entity.pdbx_description
1 polymer ?
#
loop_
_entity_poly.entity_id
_entity_poly.type
_entity_poly.pdbx_seq_one_letter_code
_entity_poly.pdbx_strand_id
1 'polypeptide(L)'
;MSNIFEDELQKMKDTLHTMDEQLDKLEKIPVYYGEDFKEQILESMRESNRQNLRIGVQEPYFGRLDFQEDGKEEVMPIYIGKV
;
A
#
# COMPACT_ATOMS: atom_id res chain seq x y z
N MET A 1 -10.63 -6.93 -26.79
CA MET A 1 -9.28 -6.86 -26.18
C MET A 1 -9.13 -5.71 -25.18
N SER A 2 -10.23 -5.06 -24.73
CA SER A 2 -10.15 -3.90 -23.82
C SER A 2 -10.37 -4.24 -22.34
N ASN A 3 -11.05 -5.35 -22.02
CA ASN A 3 -11.45 -5.68 -20.64
C ASN A 3 -10.26 -5.86 -19.67
N ILE A 4 -9.18 -6.54 -20.08
CA ILE A 4 -8.07 -6.84 -19.15
C ILE A 4 -7.39 -5.55 -18.66
N PHE A 5 -7.19 -4.59 -19.56
CA PHE A 5 -6.59 -3.30 -19.19
C PHE A 5 -7.52 -2.51 -18.27
N GLU A 6 -8.82 -2.49 -18.56
CA GLU A 6 -9.82 -1.80 -17.73
C GLU A 6 -9.94 -2.45 -16.34
N ASP A 7 -9.91 -3.77 -16.25
CA ASP A 7 -9.98 -4.53 -14.99
C ASP A 7 -8.74 -4.28 -14.12
N GLU A 8 -7.54 -4.28 -14.70
CA GLU A 8 -6.30 -3.96 -13.97
C GLU A 8 -6.23 -2.49 -13.58
N LEU A 9 -6.71 -1.57 -14.43
CA LEU A 9 -6.81 -0.16 -14.10
C LEU A 9 -7.79 0.08 -12.93
N GLN A 10 -8.90 -0.66 -12.89
CA GLN A 10 -9.86 -0.57 -11.80
C GLN A 10 -9.26 -1.08 -10.49
N LYS A 11 -8.60 -2.25 -10.50
CA LYS A 11 -7.89 -2.76 -9.32
C LYS A 11 -6.83 -1.78 -8.81
N MET A 12 -6.07 -1.18 -9.70
CA MET A 12 -5.07 -0.16 -9.34
C MET A 12 -5.73 1.02 -8.61
N LYS A 13 -6.85 1.52 -9.13
CA LYS A 13 -7.61 2.62 -8.52
C LYS A 13 -8.17 2.24 -7.15
N ASP A 14 -8.71 1.03 -7.01
CA ASP A 14 -9.30 0.56 -5.75
C ASP A 14 -8.23 0.44 -4.64
N THR A 15 -7.04 -0.07 -4.97
CA THR A 15 -5.93 -0.11 -4.02
C THR A 15 -5.42 1.29 -3.69
N LEU A 16 -5.23 2.15 -4.69
CA LEU A 16 -4.82 3.54 -4.47
C LEU A 16 -5.77 4.25 -3.51
N HIS A 17 -7.08 4.08 -3.71
CA HIS A 17 -8.08 4.64 -2.84
C HIS A 17 -7.95 4.12 -1.41
N THR A 18 -7.71 2.83 -1.24
CA THR A 18 -7.50 2.22 0.09
C THR A 18 -6.23 2.76 0.76
N MET A 19 -5.14 2.96 0.01
CA MET A 19 -3.90 3.55 0.51
C MET A 19 -4.09 5.02 0.90
N ASP A 20 -4.82 5.80 0.09
CA ASP A 20 -5.16 7.19 0.38
C ASP A 20 -5.99 7.30 1.67
N GLU A 21 -6.98 6.43 1.86
CA GLU A 21 -7.77 6.40 3.11
C GLU A 21 -6.90 6.09 4.34
N GLN A 22 -5.92 5.20 4.20
CA GLN A 22 -4.99 4.86 5.28
C GLN A 22 -4.04 6.02 5.57
N LEU A 23 -3.53 6.68 4.54
CA LEU A 23 -2.68 7.85 4.67
C LEU A 23 -3.44 9.00 5.33
N ASP A 24 -4.65 9.32 4.87
CA ASP A 24 -5.50 10.37 5.45
C ASP A 24 -5.82 10.10 6.92
N LYS A 25 -6.11 8.85 7.29
CA LYS A 25 -6.28 8.45 8.70
C LYS A 25 -5.02 8.70 9.53
N LEU A 26 -3.83 8.41 8.99
CA LEU A 26 -2.56 8.60 9.71
C LEU A 26 -2.11 10.07 9.76
N GLU A 27 -2.41 10.87 8.74
CA GLU A 27 -2.12 12.31 8.71
C GLU A 27 -3.03 13.10 9.65
N LYS A 28 -4.24 12.62 9.90
CA LYS A 28 -5.16 13.18 10.91
C LYS A 28 -4.70 12.95 12.34
N ILE A 29 -3.79 12.01 12.59
CA ILE A 29 -3.23 11.79 13.93
C ILE A 29 -2.17 12.87 14.18
N PRO A 30 -2.35 13.71 15.22
CA PRO A 30 -1.37 14.74 15.54
C PRO A 30 -0.03 14.11 15.93
N VAL A 31 1.06 14.70 15.44
CA VAL A 31 2.42 14.25 15.78
C VAL A 31 2.67 14.45 17.27
N TYR A 32 3.13 13.40 17.94
CA TYR A 32 3.49 13.45 19.34
C TYR A 32 4.88 14.09 19.53
N TYR A 33 4.92 15.25 20.21
CA TYR A 33 6.16 15.97 20.55
C TYR A 33 6.51 15.95 22.05
N GLY A 34 5.85 15.11 22.85
CA GLY A 34 6.08 15.06 24.30
C GLY A 34 7.38 14.35 24.69
N GLU A 35 7.66 14.32 26.00
CA GLU A 35 8.88 13.73 26.57
C GLU A 35 8.75 12.24 26.93
N ASP A 36 7.56 11.63 26.77
CA ASP A 36 7.41 10.19 27.01
C ASP A 36 8.12 9.39 25.92
N PHE A 37 9.19 8.72 26.32
CA PHE A 37 10.01 7.89 25.44
C PHE A 37 9.21 6.80 24.71
N LYS A 38 8.19 6.21 25.34
CA LYS A 38 7.37 5.18 24.70
C LYS A 38 6.54 5.76 23.57
N GLU A 39 5.91 6.92 23.81
CA GLU A 39 5.12 7.62 22.81
C GLU A 39 6.00 8.14 21.66
N GLN A 40 7.24 8.56 21.94
CA GLN A 40 8.21 8.91 20.88
C GLN A 40 8.57 7.72 19.98
N ILE A 41 8.73 6.51 20.55
CA ILE A 41 8.95 5.29 19.73
C ILE A 41 7.74 4.99 18.86
N LEU A 42 6.53 5.02 19.45
CA LEU A 42 5.30 4.79 18.69
C LEU A 42 5.12 5.83 17.58
N GLU A 43 5.49 7.08 17.83
CA GLU A 43 5.44 8.14 16.83
C GLU A 43 6.46 7.94 15.70
N SER A 44 7.68 7.48 16.01
CA SER A 44 8.68 7.12 15.00
C SER A 44 8.19 6.00 14.07
N MET A 45 7.46 5.01 14.61
CA MET A 45 6.83 3.96 13.81
C MET A 45 5.70 4.52 12.94
N ARG A 46 4.87 5.43 13.46
CA ARG A 46 3.82 6.11 12.67
C ARG A 46 4.40 6.94 11.54
N GLU A 47 5.48 7.67 11.79
CA GLU A 47 6.14 8.50 10.77
C GLU A 47 6.74 7.64 9.66
N SER A 48 7.40 6.53 10.01
CA SER A 48 7.87 5.54 9.02
C SER A 48 6.72 5.02 8.15
N ASN A 49 5.57 4.70 8.76
CA ASN A 49 4.39 4.25 8.02
C ASN A 49 3.81 5.35 7.11
N ARG A 50 3.75 6.61 7.58
CA ARG A 50 3.32 7.75 6.74
C ARG A 50 4.24 7.93 5.54
N GLN A 51 5.56 7.82 5.74
CA GLN A 51 6.52 7.97 4.66
C GLN A 51 6.37 6.86 3.61
N ASN A 52 6.26 5.59 4.05
CA ASN A 52 6.09 4.46 3.14
C ASN A 52 4.76 4.57 2.36
N LEU A 53 3.67 4.96 3.03
CA LEU A 53 2.39 5.18 2.35
C LEU A 53 2.44 6.34 1.36
N ARG A 54 3.14 7.44 1.67
CA ARG A 54 3.35 8.53 0.71
C ARG A 54 4.10 8.08 -0.55
N ILE A 55 5.09 7.21 -0.39
CA ILE A 55 5.84 6.63 -1.51
C ILE A 55 4.94 5.66 -2.29
N GLY A 56 4.21 4.79 -1.60
CA GLY A 56 3.30 3.80 -2.18
C GLY A 56 2.13 4.43 -2.95
N VAL A 57 1.54 5.53 -2.47
CA VAL A 57 0.47 6.25 -3.19
C VAL A 57 0.97 6.84 -4.51
N GLN A 58 2.23 7.31 -4.56
CA GLN A 58 2.79 7.86 -5.80
C GLN A 58 3.08 6.77 -6.84
N GLU A 59 3.44 5.55 -6.40
CA GLU A 59 3.78 4.43 -7.29
C GLU A 59 3.23 3.08 -6.74
N PRO A 60 1.90 2.87 -6.77
CA PRO A 60 1.22 1.79 -6.07
C PRO A 60 1.56 0.38 -6.58
N TYR A 61 2.02 0.26 -7.84
CA TYR A 61 2.34 -1.02 -8.45
C TYR A 61 3.44 -0.93 -9.52
N PHE A 62 4.40 -1.85 -9.44
CA PHE A 62 5.44 -2.10 -10.44
C PHE A 62 5.53 -3.61 -10.74
N GLY A 63 4.58 -4.10 -11.53
CA GLY A 63 4.58 -5.44 -12.12
C GLY A 63 3.58 -6.42 -11.50
N ARG A 64 2.90 -7.19 -12.37
CA ARG A 64 2.07 -8.34 -12.01
C ARG A 64 2.83 -9.61 -12.44
N LEU A 65 2.96 -10.56 -11.51
CA LEU A 65 3.48 -11.90 -11.77
C LEU A 65 2.36 -12.90 -11.58
N ASP A 66 2.08 -13.67 -12.62
CA ASP A 66 1.12 -14.77 -12.54
C ASP A 66 1.88 -16.05 -12.16
N PHE A 67 1.66 -16.53 -10.93
CA PHE A 67 2.31 -17.73 -10.41
C PHE A 67 1.37 -18.93 -10.51
N GLN A 68 1.84 -20.00 -11.14
CA GLN A 68 1.16 -21.29 -11.15
C GLN A 68 2.04 -22.30 -10.41
N GLU A 69 1.59 -22.70 -9.22
CA GLU A 69 2.29 -23.65 -8.35
C GLU A 69 2.05 -25.09 -8.83
N ASP A 70 3.09 -25.93 -8.85
CA ASP A 70 2.94 -27.36 -9.16
C ASP A 70 2.03 -28.01 -8.10
N GLY A 71 0.84 -28.45 -8.53
CA GLY A 71 -0.20 -29.03 -7.67
C GLY A 71 -1.43 -28.15 -7.43
N LYS A 72 -1.47 -26.91 -7.94
CA LYS A 72 -2.69 -26.08 -8.01
C LYS A 72 -3.06 -25.81 -9.46
N GLU A 73 -4.34 -26.03 -9.80
CA GLU A 73 -4.85 -25.80 -11.15
C GLU A 73 -5.04 -24.30 -11.48
N GLU A 74 -5.12 -23.43 -10.47
CA GLU A 74 -5.40 -22.00 -10.64
C GLU A 74 -4.14 -21.12 -10.60
N VAL A 75 -4.08 -20.16 -11.52
CA VAL A 75 -3.04 -19.14 -11.60
C VAL A 75 -3.30 -18.04 -10.57
N MET A 76 -2.35 -17.80 -9.67
CA MET A 76 -2.42 -16.74 -8.67
C MET A 76 -1.70 -15.46 -9.14
N PRO A 77 -2.42 -14.33 -9.31
CA PRO A 77 -1.79 -13.05 -9.61
C PRO A 77 -1.13 -12.46 -8.35
N ILE A 78 0.17 -12.19 -8.44
CA ILE A 78 0.98 -11.53 -7.42
C ILE A 78 1.32 -10.13 -7.90
N TYR A 79 0.97 -9.12 -7.12
CA TYR A 79 1.26 -7.72 -7.42
C TYR A 79 2.47 -7.25 -6.59
N ILE A 80 3.46 -6.66 -7.26
CA ILE A 80 4.66 -6.11 -6.63
C ILE A 80 4.58 -4.59 -6.70
N GLY A 81 4.79 -3.90 -5.58
CA GLY A 81 4.79 -2.43 -5.48
C GLY A 81 5.97 -1.92 -4.67
N LYS A 82 6.23 -0.62 -4.72
CA LYS A 82 7.25 0.01 -3.87
C LYS A 82 6.68 0.24 -2.47
N VAL A 83 7.53 0.08 -1.46
CA VAL A 83 7.27 0.40 -0.05
C VAL A 83 8.38 1.32 0.42
#